data_AF-A0A2T4VNH2-F1
#
_entry.id   AF-A0A2T4VNH2-F1
#
_cell.length_a   1.000
_cell.length_b   1.000
_cell.length_c   1.000
_cell.angle_alpha   90.00
_cell.angle_beta   90.00
_cell.angle_gamma   90.00
#
_symmetry.space_group_name_H-M   'P 1'
#
loop_
_entity.id
_entity.type
_entity.pdbx_description
1 polymer ?
#
loop_
_entity_poly.entity_id
_entity_poly.type
_entity_poly.pdbx_seq_one_letter_code
_entity_poly.pdbx_strand_id
1 'polypeptide(L)'
;MPPPITRQLVRLGSDLRLEPVVEFSPVFYARQEHLSPEGSLKEMALEWQHYWELCLADSGLHLQPLFPGSWLVPLSRLTDPHVLRELLRVPLQYVDAAEAQTEPLLERVTALTGGHALLDGEHVVLTPRCCCDLGYLVSWENAARLKCNGFWMGHPQVFASWEEPWLALCEDEPYWEGVCREWHLSPLVLGRAARAARKEQEDFARRLVPLLSDRFPPGEARSLAFHLAGLDGLEDPGVS
;
A
#
# COMPACT_ATOMS: atom_id res chain seq x y z
N MET A 1 -0.68 -6.71 -37.30
CA MET A 1 -1.92 -6.67 -36.50
C MET A 1 -1.53 -6.83 -35.05
N PRO A 2 -1.99 -5.97 -34.13
CA PRO A 2 -1.87 -6.26 -32.71
C PRO A 2 -2.55 -7.61 -32.40
N PRO A 3 -2.00 -8.42 -31.48
CA PRO A 3 -2.61 -9.68 -31.10
C PRO A 3 -4.04 -9.44 -30.56
N PRO A 4 -4.98 -10.38 -30.77
CA PRO A 4 -6.33 -10.26 -30.22
C PRO A 4 -6.27 -10.18 -28.70
N ILE A 5 -6.91 -9.16 -28.12
CA ILE A 5 -7.01 -9.02 -26.67
C ILE A 5 -7.90 -10.15 -26.14
N THR A 6 -7.32 -10.99 -25.29
CA THR A 6 -8.07 -12.05 -24.60
C THR A 6 -8.54 -11.51 -23.25
N ARG A 7 -9.85 -11.56 -22.98
CA ARG A 7 -10.40 -11.22 -21.66
C ARG A 7 -10.47 -12.47 -20.79
N GLN A 8 -9.88 -12.39 -19.60
CA GLN A 8 -9.96 -13.44 -18.61
C GLN A 8 -10.82 -12.99 -17.43
N LEU A 9 -12.00 -13.60 -17.31
CA LEU A 9 -12.89 -13.37 -16.18
C LEU A 9 -12.53 -14.30 -15.03
N VAL A 10 -12.32 -13.72 -13.85
CA VAL A 10 -12.02 -14.42 -12.61
C VAL A 10 -13.06 -14.05 -11.57
N ARG A 11 -13.76 -15.05 -11.00
CA ARG A 11 -14.68 -14.83 -9.88
C ARG A 11 -13.93 -15.08 -8.58
N LEU A 12 -13.90 -14.07 -7.73
CA LEU A 12 -13.24 -14.15 -6.43
C LEU A 12 -14.16 -14.77 -5.38
N GLY A 13 -13.57 -15.56 -4.49
CA GLY A 13 -14.26 -16.32 -3.46
C GLY A 13 -14.74 -15.49 -2.27
N SER A 14 -15.25 -16.19 -1.26
CA SER A 14 -15.65 -15.60 0.02
C SER A 14 -14.47 -15.20 0.91
N ASP A 15 -13.28 -15.71 0.59
CA ASP A 15 -12.06 -15.60 1.40
C ASP A 15 -11.21 -14.39 0.99
N LEU A 16 -11.88 -13.39 0.41
CA LEU A 16 -11.29 -12.16 -0.04
C LEU A 16 -10.76 -11.34 1.14
N ARG A 17 -9.50 -10.94 1.06
CA ARG A 17 -8.85 -10.04 2.00
C ARG A 17 -8.33 -8.81 1.28
N LEU A 18 -8.30 -7.71 2.02
CA LEU A 18 -7.66 -6.48 1.60
C LEU A 18 -6.55 -6.22 2.63
N GLU A 19 -5.32 -6.54 2.26
CA GLU A 19 -4.16 -6.47 3.14
C GLU A 19 -3.46 -5.12 2.96
N PRO A 20 -3.43 -4.25 3.98
CA PRO A 20 -2.66 -3.02 3.90
C PRO A 20 -1.16 -3.35 3.92
N VAL A 21 -0.43 -2.76 2.98
CA VAL A 21 1.00 -2.99 2.77
C VAL A 21 1.71 -1.65 2.60
N VAL A 22 2.95 -1.58 3.06
CA VAL A 22 3.84 -0.44 2.81
C VAL A 22 5.01 -0.89 1.95
N GLU A 23 5.51 0.03 1.14
CA GLU A 23 6.62 -0.23 0.25
C GLU A 23 7.96 0.10 0.91
N PHE A 24 8.86 -0.89 0.94
CA PHE A 24 10.26 -0.69 1.34
C PHE A 24 11.15 -0.59 0.09
N SER A 25 10.99 0.48 -0.69
CA SER A 25 11.74 0.65 -1.94
C SER A 25 13.26 0.64 -1.69
N PRO A 26 14.05 -0.22 -2.37
CA PRO A 26 15.47 -0.43 -2.09
C PRO A 26 16.29 0.86 -1.99
N VAL A 27 15.99 1.83 -2.86
CA VAL A 27 16.74 3.10 -2.98
C VAL A 27 16.67 3.94 -1.70
N PHE A 28 15.57 3.87 -0.94
CA PHE A 28 15.41 4.68 0.28
C PHE A 28 16.02 4.05 1.53
N TYR A 29 16.33 2.74 1.50
CA TYR A 29 16.83 1.99 2.65
C TYR A 29 18.28 1.53 2.51
N ALA A 30 18.82 1.56 1.29
CA ALA A 30 20.24 1.38 1.05
C ALA A 30 21.07 2.51 1.69
N ARG A 31 22.25 2.17 2.22
CA ARG A 31 23.25 3.14 2.70
C ARG A 31 24.50 3.19 1.82
N GLN A 32 24.60 2.27 0.88
CA GLN A 32 25.62 2.25 -0.16
C GLN A 32 24.98 1.90 -1.49
N GLU A 33 25.73 2.11 -2.57
CA GLU A 33 25.27 1.76 -3.92
C GLU A 33 25.32 0.24 -4.10
N HIS A 34 24.20 -0.33 -4.54
CA HIS A 34 24.08 -1.72 -4.97
C HIS A 34 23.63 -1.73 -6.43
N LEU A 35 24.16 -2.67 -7.22
CA LEU A 35 23.74 -2.82 -8.61
C LEU A 35 22.34 -3.43 -8.65
N SER A 36 21.40 -2.70 -9.24
CA SER A 36 20.07 -3.22 -9.52
C SER A 36 20.13 -4.26 -10.65
N PRO A 37 19.27 -5.30 -10.64
CA PRO A 37 19.14 -6.22 -11.77
C PRO A 37 18.77 -5.49 -13.07
N GLU A 38 19.28 -5.98 -14.21
CA GLU A 38 19.06 -5.37 -15.53
C GLU A 38 17.73 -5.76 -16.19
N GLY A 39 17.06 -6.81 -15.70
CA GLY A 39 15.80 -7.34 -16.23
C GLY A 39 14.57 -6.98 -15.40
N SER A 40 13.38 -7.33 -15.90
CA SER A 40 12.13 -7.05 -15.18
C SER A 40 11.94 -7.94 -13.94
N LEU A 41 11.08 -7.50 -13.01
CA LEU A 41 10.71 -8.31 -11.84
C LEU A 41 10.18 -9.70 -12.20
N LYS A 42 9.48 -9.81 -13.33
CA LYS A 42 8.91 -11.07 -13.81
C LYS A 42 9.98 -12.06 -14.27
N GLU A 43 11.04 -11.56 -14.89
CA GLU A 43 12.13 -12.37 -15.44
C GLU A 43 13.15 -12.74 -14.35
N MET A 44 13.37 -11.85 -13.39
CA MET A 44 14.48 -11.91 -12.44
C MET A 44 14.03 -11.76 -10.99
N ALA A 45 12.95 -12.45 -10.60
CA ALA A 45 12.34 -12.29 -9.29
C ALA A 45 13.30 -12.59 -8.11
N LEU A 46 14.20 -13.57 -8.27
CA LEU A 46 15.17 -13.94 -7.23
C LEU A 46 16.28 -12.90 -7.11
N GLU A 47 16.74 -12.34 -8.22
CA GLU A 47 17.77 -11.30 -8.24
C GLU A 47 17.22 -9.99 -7.68
N TRP A 48 15.97 -9.63 -8.01
CA TRP A 48 15.28 -8.50 -7.39
C TRP A 48 15.05 -8.69 -5.89
N GLN A 49 14.72 -9.91 -5.45
CA GLN A 49 14.64 -10.25 -4.03
C GLN A 49 16.00 -10.05 -3.35
N HIS A 50 17.08 -10.59 -3.93
CA HIS A 50 18.41 -10.48 -3.37
C HIS A 50 18.89 -9.03 -3.28
N TYR A 51 18.66 -8.24 -4.34
CA TYR A 51 18.95 -6.80 -4.35
C TYR A 51 18.23 -6.06 -3.23
N TRP A 52 16.93 -6.31 -3.05
CA TRP A 52 16.15 -5.70 -1.97
C TRP A 52 16.67 -6.08 -0.58
N GLU A 53 17.01 -7.36 -0.36
CA GLU A 53 17.59 -7.84 0.89
C GLU A 53 18.94 -7.17 1.21
N LEU A 54 19.80 -6.97 0.21
CA LEU A 54 21.08 -6.26 0.38
C LEU A 54 20.85 -4.80 0.80
N CYS A 55 19.95 -4.09 0.13
CA CYS A 55 19.61 -2.71 0.47
C CYS A 55 19.02 -2.60 1.89
N LEU A 56 18.17 -3.54 2.30
CA LEU A 56 17.62 -3.58 3.65
C LEU A 56 18.68 -3.87 4.72
N ALA A 57 19.61 -4.78 4.44
CA ALA A 57 20.67 -5.17 5.36
C ALA A 57 21.60 -4.01 5.73
N ASP A 58 21.80 -3.04 4.83
CA ASP A 58 22.55 -1.81 5.12
C ASP A 58 21.98 -1.03 6.32
N SER A 59 20.65 -1.10 6.51
CA SER A 59 19.94 -0.48 7.61
C SER A 59 19.57 -1.47 8.72
N GLY A 60 20.14 -2.68 8.71
CA GLY A 60 19.88 -3.73 9.70
C GLY A 60 18.48 -4.33 9.63
N LEU A 61 17.80 -4.20 8.48
CA LEU A 61 16.42 -4.66 8.30
C LEU A 61 16.38 -6.07 7.71
N HIS A 62 15.50 -6.91 8.25
CA HIS A 62 15.18 -8.23 7.73
C HIS A 62 13.66 -8.39 7.66
N LEU A 63 13.10 -8.25 6.46
CA LEU A 63 11.66 -8.17 6.25
C LEU A 63 11.16 -9.28 5.33
N GLN A 64 9.92 -9.71 5.55
CA GLN A 64 9.25 -10.67 4.68
C GLN A 64 8.22 -9.95 3.80
N PRO A 65 8.44 -9.89 2.48
CA PRO A 65 7.52 -9.22 1.58
C PRO A 65 6.25 -10.04 1.40
N LEU A 66 5.22 -9.43 0.83
CA LEU A 66 3.93 -10.06 0.54
C LEU A 66 4.12 -11.31 -0.33
N PHE A 67 5.02 -11.24 -1.31
CA PHE A 67 5.48 -12.35 -2.14
C PHE A 67 6.94 -12.12 -2.57
N PRO A 68 7.70 -13.18 -2.91
CA PRO A 68 9.11 -13.06 -3.31
C PRO A 68 9.32 -12.08 -4.47
N GLY A 69 10.34 -11.24 -4.35
CA GLY A 69 10.68 -10.19 -5.32
C GLY A 69 9.88 -8.90 -5.16
N SER A 70 8.80 -8.90 -4.37
CA SER A 70 8.09 -7.67 -4.03
C SER A 70 8.81 -6.87 -2.95
N TRP A 71 8.56 -5.56 -2.90
CA TRP A 71 8.99 -4.68 -1.81
C TRP A 71 7.85 -4.30 -0.87
N LEU A 72 6.67 -4.88 -1.08
CA LEU A 72 5.47 -4.62 -0.29
C LEU A 72 5.48 -5.48 0.97
N VAL A 73 5.43 -4.86 2.14
CA VAL A 73 5.42 -5.55 3.43
C VAL A 73 4.08 -5.31 4.14
N PRO A 74 3.35 -6.37 4.53
CA PRO A 74 2.11 -6.25 5.30
C PRO A 74 2.28 -5.53 6.63
N LEU A 75 1.34 -4.65 6.98
CA LEU A 75 1.36 -3.93 8.27
C LEU A 75 1.30 -4.88 9.47
N SER A 76 0.64 -6.02 9.32
CA SER A 76 0.57 -7.11 10.29
C SER A 76 1.95 -7.66 10.68
N ARG A 77 2.95 -7.55 9.81
CA ARG A 77 4.33 -8.02 10.04
C ARG A 77 5.25 -6.95 10.61
N LEU A 78 4.82 -5.69 10.67
CA LEU A 78 5.62 -4.56 11.14
C LEU A 78 5.44 -4.30 12.63
N THR A 79 5.98 -5.21 13.45
CA THR A 79 5.84 -5.14 14.92
C THR A 79 7.12 -4.70 15.64
N ASP A 80 8.27 -4.79 15.00
CA ASP A 80 9.55 -4.43 15.59
C ASP A 80 9.72 -2.89 15.62
N PRO A 81 9.90 -2.27 16.81
CA PRO A 81 10.15 -0.84 16.92
C PRO A 81 11.37 -0.32 16.13
N HIS A 82 12.42 -1.13 15.94
CA HIS A 82 13.56 -0.74 15.12
C HIS A 82 13.17 -0.59 13.65
N VAL A 83 12.45 -1.56 13.10
CA VAL A 83 11.91 -1.51 11.73
C VAL A 83 11.01 -0.30 11.54
N LEU A 84 10.12 -0.03 12.50
CA LEU A 84 9.23 1.12 12.43
C LEU A 84 9.99 2.46 12.47
N ARG A 85 11.08 2.57 13.22
CA ARG A 85 11.93 3.78 13.20
C ARG A 85 12.60 4.00 11.85
N GLU A 86 13.14 2.95 11.24
CA GLU A 86 13.73 3.06 9.89
C GLU A 86 12.67 3.38 8.83
N LEU A 87 11.47 2.80 8.93
CA LEU A 87 10.33 3.17 8.08
C LEU A 87 9.98 4.65 8.22
N LEU A 88 9.91 5.19 9.44
CA LEU A 88 9.59 6.59 9.72
C LEU A 88 10.70 7.55 9.26
N ARG A 89 11.96 7.10 9.18
CA ARG A 89 13.09 7.94 8.72
C ARG A 89 12.83 8.54 7.34
N VAL A 90 12.26 7.76 6.42
CA VAL A 90 12.05 8.16 5.02
C VAL A 90 11.06 9.33 4.89
N PRO A 91 9.81 9.25 5.38
CA PRO A 91 8.89 10.39 5.30
C PRO A 91 9.34 11.58 6.16
N LEU A 92 10.00 11.34 7.30
CA LEU A 92 10.41 12.42 8.21
C LEU A 92 11.62 13.22 7.72
N GLN A 93 12.40 12.72 6.75
CA GLN A 93 13.53 13.46 6.20
C GLN A 93 13.12 14.81 5.58
N TYR A 94 11.89 14.89 5.04
CA TYR A 94 11.33 16.12 4.46
C TYR A 94 10.83 17.10 5.54
N VAL A 95 10.55 16.60 6.74
CA VAL A 95 10.21 17.44 7.91
C VAL A 95 11.45 18.16 8.45
N ASP A 96 12.66 17.69 8.17
CA ASP A 96 13.89 18.33 8.60
C ASP A 96 14.42 19.37 7.59
N ALA A 97 13.88 19.41 6.37
CA ALA A 97 14.30 20.36 5.33
C ALA A 97 13.89 21.80 5.66
N ALA A 98 14.84 22.74 5.51
CA ALA A 98 14.66 24.15 5.87
C ALA A 98 13.51 24.85 5.12
N GLU A 99 13.31 24.52 3.84
CA GLU A 99 12.25 25.10 3.01
C GLU A 99 10.85 24.63 3.41
N ALA A 100 10.74 23.46 4.05
CA ALA A 100 9.47 22.89 4.45
C ALA A 100 8.97 23.45 5.81
N GLN A 101 9.76 24.24 6.54
CA GLN A 101 9.39 24.74 7.88
C GLN A 101 8.24 25.77 7.88
N THR A 102 7.87 26.31 6.71
CA THR A 102 6.76 27.27 6.58
C THR A 102 5.38 26.62 6.42
N GLU A 103 5.33 25.32 6.15
CA GLU A 103 4.08 24.57 5.94
C GLU A 103 3.66 23.80 7.21
N PRO A 104 2.35 23.58 7.43
CA PRO A 104 1.87 22.71 8.49
C PRO A 104 2.48 21.30 8.40
N LEU A 105 2.77 20.67 9.53
CA LEU A 105 3.44 19.35 9.59
C LEU A 105 2.78 18.29 8.70
N LEU A 106 1.45 18.24 8.68
CA LEU A 106 0.68 17.26 7.90
C LEU A 106 0.63 17.56 6.39
N GLU A 107 0.96 18.77 5.97
CA GLU A 107 1.05 19.11 4.54
C GLU A 107 2.42 18.73 3.95
N ARG A 108 3.41 18.52 4.81
CA ARG A 108 4.81 18.21 4.44
C ARG A 108 5.10 16.72 4.34
N VAL A 109 4.17 15.91 4.82
CA VAL A 109 4.28 14.46 4.86
C VAL A 109 3.07 13.91 4.12
N THR A 110 3.22 12.77 3.46
CA THR A 110 2.10 12.03 2.87
C THR A 110 1.90 10.74 3.63
N ALA A 111 0.75 10.09 3.43
CA ALA A 111 0.60 8.69 3.83
C ALA A 111 1.74 7.83 3.27
N LEU A 112 2.09 6.76 3.99
CA LEU A 112 3.18 5.88 3.59
C LEU A 112 2.87 5.22 2.23
N THR A 113 3.84 5.29 1.33
CA THR A 113 3.77 4.65 0.00
C THR A 113 3.51 3.15 0.14
N GLY A 114 2.67 2.63 -0.76
CA GLY A 114 2.17 1.26 -0.71
C GLY A 114 0.69 1.25 -1.06
N GLY A 115 -0.13 0.70 -0.17
CA GLY A 115 -1.59 0.73 -0.31
C GLY A 115 -2.23 -0.57 0.15
N HIS A 116 -3.15 -1.10 -0.64
CA HIS A 116 -3.91 -2.30 -0.30
C HIS A 116 -3.78 -3.38 -1.36
N ALA A 117 -3.31 -4.55 -0.96
CA ALA A 117 -3.30 -5.74 -1.81
C ALA A 117 -4.62 -6.50 -1.66
N LEU A 118 -5.21 -6.90 -2.79
CA LEU A 118 -6.38 -7.78 -2.83
C LEU A 118 -5.89 -9.23 -2.88
N LEU A 119 -6.35 -10.04 -1.94
CA LEU A 119 -6.06 -11.47 -1.90
C LEU A 119 -7.36 -12.28 -1.94
N ASP A 120 -7.30 -13.48 -2.50
CA ASP A 120 -8.34 -14.50 -2.40
C ASP A 120 -7.72 -15.77 -1.80
N GLY A 121 -8.03 -16.04 -0.53
CA GLY A 121 -7.22 -16.94 0.29
C GLY A 121 -5.76 -16.46 0.34
N GLU A 122 -4.81 -17.35 0.00
CA GLU A 122 -3.37 -17.04 -0.04
C GLU A 122 -2.90 -16.49 -1.39
N HIS A 123 -3.78 -16.37 -2.38
CA HIS A 123 -3.42 -15.88 -3.70
C HIS A 123 -3.50 -14.36 -3.76
N VAL A 124 -2.39 -13.71 -4.13
CA VAL A 124 -2.36 -12.27 -4.42
C VAL A 124 -3.01 -12.02 -5.77
N VAL A 125 -4.17 -11.36 -5.76
CA VAL A 125 -4.98 -11.06 -6.95
C VAL A 125 -4.55 -9.74 -7.57
N LEU A 126 -4.46 -8.69 -6.74
CA LEU A 126 -4.02 -7.37 -7.14
C LEU A 126 -3.09 -6.81 -6.07
N THR A 127 -2.02 -6.15 -6.50
CA THR A 127 -1.15 -5.37 -5.62
C THR A 127 -1.47 -3.88 -5.79
N PRO A 128 -1.12 -3.04 -4.80
CA PRO A 128 -1.02 -1.61 -5.06
C PRO A 128 -0.14 -1.36 -6.29
N ARG A 129 -0.51 -0.35 -7.06
CA ARG A 129 0.21 0.08 -8.24
C ARG A 129 1.01 1.35 -7.92
N CYS A 130 1.75 1.90 -8.88
CA CYS A 130 2.62 3.05 -8.60
C CYS A 130 1.79 4.30 -8.25
N CYS A 131 2.37 5.22 -7.48
CA CYS A 131 1.69 6.42 -6.99
C CYS A 131 0.45 6.11 -6.12
N CYS A 132 0.55 5.05 -5.32
CA CYS A 132 -0.46 4.67 -4.33
C CYS A 132 0.17 4.70 -2.93
N ASP A 133 -0.68 4.89 -1.94
CA ASP A 133 -0.35 4.96 -0.53
C ASP A 133 -1.50 4.37 0.29
N LEU A 134 -1.30 4.32 1.61
CA LEU A 134 -2.28 3.83 2.56
C LEU A 134 -3.60 4.64 2.59
N GLY A 135 -3.62 5.89 2.15
CA GLY A 135 -4.82 6.73 2.11
C GLY A 135 -5.88 6.25 1.11
N TYR A 136 -5.48 5.48 0.09
CA TYR A 136 -6.40 4.99 -0.94
C TYR A 136 -7.32 3.86 -0.50
N LEU A 137 -7.38 3.51 0.80
CA LEU A 137 -8.43 2.63 1.33
C LEU A 137 -9.83 3.15 0.97
N VAL A 138 -10.01 4.47 0.96
CA VAL A 138 -11.30 5.12 0.66
C VAL A 138 -11.86 4.71 -0.71
N SER A 139 -10.98 4.46 -1.70
CA SER A 139 -11.36 3.97 -3.03
C SER A 139 -12.03 2.59 -2.94
N TRP A 140 -11.45 1.67 -2.16
CA TRP A 140 -11.98 0.33 -1.95
C TRP A 140 -13.30 0.34 -1.18
N GLU A 141 -13.42 1.19 -0.17
CA GLU A 141 -14.66 1.35 0.58
C GLU A 141 -15.80 1.94 -0.26
N ASN A 142 -15.48 2.91 -1.11
CA ASN A 142 -16.44 3.49 -2.04
C ASN A 142 -16.90 2.44 -3.06
N ALA A 143 -15.97 1.67 -3.64
CA ALA A 143 -16.30 0.58 -4.55
C ALA A 143 -17.19 -0.49 -3.88
N ALA A 144 -16.92 -0.85 -2.62
CA ALA A 144 -17.78 -1.76 -1.84
C ALA A 144 -19.20 -1.22 -1.62
N ARG A 145 -19.38 0.10 -1.68
CA ARG A 145 -20.68 0.81 -1.62
C ARG A 145 -21.26 1.13 -2.99
N LEU A 146 -20.72 0.50 -4.04
CA LEU A 146 -21.13 0.69 -5.45
C LEU A 146 -20.86 2.10 -5.99
N LYS A 147 -20.01 2.88 -5.31
CA LYS A 147 -19.53 4.19 -5.76
C LYS A 147 -18.20 3.99 -6.47
N CYS A 148 -18.26 3.57 -7.73
CA CYS A 148 -17.07 3.18 -8.50
C CYS A 148 -16.35 4.37 -9.16
N ASN A 149 -17.03 5.51 -9.30
CA ASN A 149 -16.44 6.72 -9.87
C ASN A 149 -15.23 7.16 -9.03
N GLY A 150 -14.09 7.37 -9.69
CA GLY A 150 -12.85 7.78 -9.03
C GLY A 150 -12.15 6.66 -8.26
N PHE A 151 -12.49 5.38 -8.50
CA PHE A 151 -11.70 4.27 -7.98
C PHE A 151 -10.25 4.39 -8.45
N TRP A 152 -9.33 4.43 -7.50
CA TRP A 152 -7.90 4.60 -7.74
C TRP A 152 -7.11 3.65 -6.85
N MET A 153 -6.15 2.95 -7.46
CA MET A 153 -5.18 2.11 -6.75
C MET A 153 -3.76 2.22 -7.32
N GLY A 154 -3.49 3.32 -8.05
CA GLY A 154 -2.20 3.62 -8.70
C GLY A 154 -2.18 3.32 -10.21
N HIS A 155 -1.06 3.65 -10.88
CA HIS A 155 -0.84 3.32 -12.30
C HIS A 155 -0.05 2.02 -12.49
N PRO A 156 -0.34 1.21 -13.53
CA PRO A 156 -1.44 1.42 -14.48
C PRO A 156 -2.80 1.16 -13.86
N GLN A 157 -3.81 1.84 -14.41
CA GLN A 157 -5.13 1.98 -13.81
C GLN A 157 -5.92 0.66 -13.86
N VAL A 158 -6.65 0.40 -12.78
CA VAL A 158 -7.72 -0.59 -12.72
C VAL A 158 -9.02 0.17 -12.55
N PHE A 159 -10.00 -0.10 -13.41
CA PHE A 159 -11.33 0.50 -13.29
C PHE A 159 -12.24 -0.38 -12.46
N ALA A 160 -13.11 0.24 -11.69
CA ALA A 160 -14.23 -0.42 -11.05
C ALA A 160 -15.53 -0.09 -11.77
N SER A 161 -16.38 -1.08 -11.98
CA SER A 161 -17.76 -0.92 -12.46
C SER A 161 -18.71 -1.80 -11.66
N TRP A 162 -19.98 -1.40 -11.61
CA TRP A 162 -21.02 -2.24 -11.03
C TRP A 162 -21.72 -3.02 -12.15
N GLU A 163 -21.62 -4.35 -12.07
CA GLU A 163 -22.21 -5.31 -13.00
C GLU A 163 -23.01 -6.33 -12.20
N GLU A 164 -24.25 -5.97 -11.86
CA GLU A 164 -25.08 -6.75 -10.93
C GLU A 164 -25.04 -8.27 -11.23
N PRO A 165 -24.74 -9.12 -10.21
CA PRO A 165 -24.57 -8.82 -8.79
C PRO A 165 -23.14 -8.51 -8.34
N TRP A 166 -22.23 -8.22 -9.26
CA TRP A 166 -20.79 -8.13 -9.03
C TRP A 166 -20.27 -6.70 -9.09
N LEU A 167 -19.31 -6.39 -8.23
CA LEU A 167 -18.34 -5.36 -8.54
C LEU A 167 -17.33 -5.99 -9.51
N ALA A 168 -17.10 -5.35 -10.65
CA ALA A 168 -16.09 -5.75 -11.62
C ALA A 168 -14.88 -4.83 -11.52
N LEU A 169 -13.68 -5.40 -11.51
CA LEU A 169 -12.40 -4.68 -11.60
C LEU A 169 -11.74 -5.06 -12.92
N CYS A 170 -11.33 -4.08 -13.74
CA CYS A 170 -10.78 -4.31 -15.07
C CYS A 170 -9.47 -3.55 -15.27
N GLU A 171 -8.44 -4.21 -15.80
CA GLU A 171 -7.19 -3.52 -16.20
C GLU A 171 -7.42 -2.67 -17.47
N ASP A 172 -6.94 -1.43 -17.47
CA ASP A 172 -7.09 -0.49 -18.61
C ASP A 172 -6.40 -1.00 -19.88
N GLU A 173 -5.16 -1.48 -19.73
CA GLU A 173 -4.37 -2.01 -20.83
C GLU A 173 -3.90 -3.44 -20.53
N PRO A 174 -3.88 -4.34 -21.54
CA PRO A 174 -3.28 -5.64 -21.37
C PRO A 174 -1.78 -5.48 -21.11
N TYR A 175 -1.30 -6.01 -19.99
CA TYR A 175 0.11 -5.94 -19.61
C TYR A 175 0.95 -6.81 -20.57
N TRP A 176 1.47 -6.22 -21.65
CA TRP A 176 2.42 -6.76 -22.66
C TRP A 176 2.04 -8.08 -23.37
N GLU A 177 1.13 -8.89 -22.84
CA GLU A 177 0.76 -10.25 -23.28
C GLU A 177 -0.59 -10.28 -24.00
N GLY A 178 -1.27 -9.14 -24.16
CA GLY A 178 -2.59 -9.09 -24.80
C GLY A 178 -3.72 -9.69 -23.95
N VAL A 179 -3.52 -9.92 -22.66
CA VAL A 179 -4.57 -10.39 -21.73
C VAL A 179 -5.02 -9.23 -20.86
N CYS A 180 -6.32 -8.93 -20.87
CA CYS A 180 -6.96 -8.00 -19.94
C CYS A 180 -7.73 -8.83 -18.92
N ARG A 181 -7.39 -8.71 -17.64
CA ARG A 181 -8.06 -9.44 -16.57
C ARG A 181 -9.23 -8.64 -16.03
N GLU A 182 -10.30 -9.36 -15.75
CA GLU A 182 -11.52 -8.86 -15.16
C GLU A 182 -11.85 -9.68 -13.93
N TRP A 183 -11.93 -9.04 -12.77
CA TRP A 183 -12.24 -9.70 -11.51
C TRP A 183 -13.64 -9.34 -11.05
N HIS A 184 -14.47 -10.35 -10.81
CA HIS A 184 -15.80 -10.20 -10.27
C HIS A 184 -15.79 -10.55 -8.79
N LEU A 185 -16.21 -9.62 -7.94
CA LEU A 185 -16.23 -9.79 -6.51
C LEU A 185 -17.52 -9.28 -5.88
N SER A 186 -17.89 -9.88 -4.75
CA SER A 186 -19.06 -9.47 -3.98
C SER A 186 -18.77 -8.15 -3.26
N PRO A 187 -19.58 -7.09 -3.44
CA PRO A 187 -19.43 -5.84 -2.71
C PRO A 187 -19.53 -6.03 -1.19
N LEU A 188 -20.36 -6.98 -0.75
CA LEU A 188 -20.52 -7.31 0.67
C LEU A 188 -19.24 -7.91 1.25
N VAL A 189 -18.59 -8.82 0.52
CA VAL A 189 -17.32 -9.42 0.94
C VAL A 189 -16.22 -8.35 0.95
N LEU A 190 -16.12 -7.54 -0.12
CA LEU A 190 -15.16 -6.43 -0.17
C LEU A 190 -15.35 -5.45 0.98
N GLY A 191 -16.60 -5.10 1.31
CA GLY A 191 -16.89 -4.21 2.42
C GLY A 191 -16.43 -4.76 3.78
N ARG A 192 -16.46 -6.08 3.99
CA ARG A 192 -15.86 -6.71 5.18
C ARG A 192 -14.34 -6.61 5.15
N ALA A 193 -13.73 -6.93 4.01
CA ALA A 193 -12.28 -6.87 3.84
C ALA A 193 -11.74 -5.44 4.08
N ALA A 194 -12.39 -4.42 3.52
CA ALA A 194 -12.02 -3.02 3.70
C ALA A 194 -12.13 -2.55 5.16
N ARG A 195 -13.16 -3.00 5.90
CA ARG A 195 -13.26 -2.71 7.35
C ARG A 195 -12.14 -3.38 8.16
N ALA A 196 -11.74 -4.60 7.77
CA ALA A 196 -10.59 -5.27 8.38
C ALA A 196 -9.30 -4.49 8.12
N ALA A 197 -9.06 -4.09 6.87
CA ALA A 197 -7.90 -3.26 6.50
C ALA A 197 -7.85 -1.95 7.30
N ARG A 198 -8.99 -1.25 7.45
CA ARG A 198 -9.09 -0.03 8.26
C ARG A 198 -8.63 -0.27 9.70
N LYS A 199 -9.15 -1.32 10.34
CA LYS A 199 -8.78 -1.67 11.72
C LYS A 199 -7.28 -1.92 11.83
N GLU A 200 -6.69 -2.62 10.86
CA GLU A 200 -5.25 -2.88 10.83
C GLU A 200 -4.42 -1.60 10.64
N GLN A 201 -4.86 -0.67 9.80
CA GLN A 201 -4.24 0.66 9.68
C GLN A 201 -4.32 1.44 11.00
N GLU A 202 -5.45 1.38 11.72
CA GLU A 202 -5.57 2.05 13.02
C GLU A 202 -4.63 1.43 14.07
N ASP A 203 -4.53 0.10 14.09
CA ASP A 203 -3.61 -0.61 14.99
C ASP A 203 -2.15 -0.34 14.62
N PHE A 204 -1.85 -0.18 13.34
CA PHE A 204 -0.55 0.29 12.87
C PHE A 204 -0.26 1.74 13.29
N ALA A 205 -1.19 2.68 13.08
CA ALA A 205 -1.05 4.06 13.54
C ALA A 205 -0.76 4.12 15.04
N ARG A 206 -1.50 3.36 15.85
CA ARG A 206 -1.28 3.25 17.30
C ARG A 206 0.14 2.78 17.66
N ARG A 207 0.75 1.89 16.87
CA ARG A 207 2.15 1.46 17.04
C ARG A 207 3.16 2.56 16.73
N LEU A 208 2.84 3.48 15.82
CA LEU A 208 3.72 4.59 15.45
C LEU A 208 3.74 5.72 16.50
N VAL A 209 2.62 5.95 17.21
CA VAL A 209 2.47 7.02 18.20
C VAL A 209 3.63 7.12 19.20
N PRO A 210 4.03 6.05 19.93
CA PRO A 210 5.12 6.17 20.91
C PRO A 210 6.46 6.55 20.26
N LEU A 211 6.72 6.12 19.03
CA LEU A 211 7.96 6.44 18.31
C LEU A 211 8.00 7.91 17.87
N LEU A 212 6.85 8.44 17.44
CA LEU A 212 6.73 9.84 17.06
C LEU A 212 6.70 10.77 18.28
N SER A 213 6.24 10.29 19.43
CA SER A 213 6.23 11.04 20.69
C SER A 213 7.63 11.35 21.21
N ASP A 214 8.67 10.65 20.72
CA ASP A 214 10.07 10.98 21.01
C ASP A 214 10.49 12.33 20.42
N ARG A 215 9.77 12.82 19.39
CA ARG A 215 10.10 14.03 18.62
C ARG A 215 9.01 15.11 18.61
N PHE A 216 7.74 14.72 18.71
CA PHE A 216 6.60 15.62 18.55
C PHE A 216 5.71 15.64 19.81
N PRO A 217 5.00 16.75 20.09
CA PRO A 217 4.00 16.78 21.15
C PRO A 217 2.95 15.67 20.99
N PRO A 218 2.36 15.13 22.06
CA PRO A 218 1.47 13.96 21.97
C PRO A 218 0.32 14.08 20.97
N GLY A 219 -0.31 15.26 20.88
CA GLY A 219 -1.38 15.51 19.91
C GLY A 219 -0.89 15.47 18.46
N GLU A 220 0.25 16.08 18.17
CA GLU A 220 0.87 16.08 16.84
C GLU A 220 1.40 14.69 16.47
N ALA A 221 2.05 13.99 17.41
CA ALA A 221 2.52 12.62 17.20
C ALA A 221 1.36 11.68 16.83
N ARG A 222 0.21 11.82 17.49
CA ARG A 222 -1.01 11.07 17.16
C ARG A 222 -1.53 11.44 15.78
N SER A 223 -1.73 12.73 15.49
CA SER A 223 -2.24 13.16 14.18
C SER A 223 -1.34 12.71 13.04
N LEU A 224 -0.02 12.85 13.20
CA LEU A 224 0.96 12.40 12.22
C LEU A 224 0.97 10.87 12.04
N ALA A 225 0.84 10.10 13.13
CA ALA A 225 0.75 8.65 13.05
C ALA A 225 -0.45 8.18 12.21
N PHE A 226 -1.62 8.80 12.42
CA PHE A 226 -2.84 8.49 11.69
C PHE A 226 -2.77 8.96 10.23
N HIS A 227 -2.19 10.13 9.99
CA HIS A 227 -1.92 10.64 8.64
C HIS A 227 -1.01 9.69 7.84
N LEU A 228 0.13 9.30 8.42
CA LEU A 228 1.07 8.33 7.82
C LEU A 228 0.41 6.98 7.51
N ALA A 229 -0.55 6.55 8.35
CA ALA A 229 -1.32 5.33 8.16
C ALA A 229 -2.48 5.46 7.15
N GLY A 230 -2.66 6.63 6.52
CA GLY A 230 -3.72 6.87 5.54
C GLY A 230 -5.12 7.05 6.15
N LEU A 231 -5.19 7.54 7.39
CA LEU A 231 -6.43 7.67 8.17
C LEU A 231 -6.86 9.12 8.40
N ASP A 232 -6.55 10.01 7.45
CA ASP A 232 -6.94 11.42 7.52
C ASP A 232 -8.45 11.60 7.72
N GLY A 233 -8.81 12.57 8.56
CA GLY A 233 -10.20 12.94 8.80
C GLY A 233 -10.96 12.10 9.83
N LEU A 234 -10.29 11.21 10.59
CA LEU A 234 -10.86 10.66 11.82
C LEU A 234 -10.79 11.72 12.93
N GLU A 235 -11.84 12.55 13.01
CA GLU A 235 -12.07 13.41 14.18
C GLU A 235 -11.94 12.59 15.47
N ASP A 236 -11.16 13.11 16.41
CA ASP A 236 -11.00 12.49 17.72
C ASP A 236 -12.37 12.47 18.42
N PRO A 237 -12.96 11.30 18.74
CA PRO A 237 -14.25 11.26 19.44
C PRO A 237 -14.18 11.76 20.90
N GLY A 238 -13.03 12.32 21.31
CA GLY A 238 -12.70 12.71 22.68
C GLY A 238 -12.66 14.21 22.96
N VAL A 239 -13.00 15.09 22.02
CA VAL A 239 -13.12 16.54 22.31
C VAL A 239 -14.46 17.06 21.78
N SER A 240 -15.47 17.00 22.64
CA SER A 240 -16.70 17.78 22.56
C SER A 240 -17.05 18.27 23.96
#